data_AF-A0A0J8U968-F1
#
_entry.id   AF-A0A0J8U968-F1
#
_cell.length_a   1.000
_cell.length_b   1.000
_cell.length_c   1.000
_cell.angle_alpha   90.00
_cell.angle_beta   90.00
_cell.angle_gamma   90.00
#
_symmetry.space_group_name_H-M   'P 1'
#
loop_
_entity.id
_entity.type
_entity.pdbx_description
1 polymer ?
#
loop_
_entity_poly.entity_id
_entity_poly.type
_entity_poly.pdbx_seq_one_letter_code
_entity_poly.pdbx_strand_id
1 'polypeptide(L)'
;MSVHLTADITVTRDGYRGPTETFTEDVDSPKHADGPEGLRDWIVTVLEDAIRTGTDLGEGDWVDIEITGCPDRPDLVGEAFTWVVSDDD
;
A
#
# COMPACT_ATOMS: atom_id res chain seq x y z
N MET A 1 -10.11 -1.01 14.82
CA MET A 1 -9.74 0.36 15.27
C MET A 1 -9.14 0.95 14.02
N SER A 2 -9.84 1.87 13.37
CA SER A 2 -9.45 2.30 12.04
C SER A 2 -8.23 3.23 12.15
N VAL A 3 -7.23 2.96 11.33
CA VAL A 3 -6.01 3.74 11.19
C VAL A 3 -6.15 4.53 9.91
N HIS A 4 -5.94 5.84 9.99
CA HIS A 4 -5.95 6.68 8.79
C HIS A 4 -4.60 6.55 8.10
N LEU A 5 -4.58 6.12 6.84
CA LEU A 5 -3.36 5.90 6.07
C LEU A 5 -3.42 6.70 4.78
N THR A 6 -2.34 7.43 4.50
CA THR A 6 -2.08 8.12 3.24
C THR A 6 -0.81 7.53 2.64
N ALA A 7 -0.91 7.07 1.40
CA ALA A 7 0.20 6.51 0.65
C ALA A 7 0.19 7.04 -0.78
N ASP A 8 1.37 7.32 -1.32
CA ASP A 8 1.59 7.67 -2.70
C ASP A 8 1.94 6.42 -3.51
N ILE A 9 1.13 6.13 -4.53
CA ILE A 9 1.23 4.94 -5.35
C ILE A 9 1.68 5.34 -6.74
N THR A 10 2.67 4.64 -7.28
CA THR A 10 3.09 4.79 -8.67
C THR A 10 3.10 3.44 -9.36
N VAL A 11 2.30 3.32 -10.42
CA VAL A 11 2.25 2.10 -11.22
C VAL A 11 3.21 2.22 -12.40
N THR A 12 4.05 1.21 -12.59
CA THR A 12 4.99 1.08 -13.71
C THR A 12 4.62 -0.16 -14.52
N ARG A 13 4.20 0.05 -15.77
CA ARG A 13 3.78 -1.01 -16.72
C ARG A 13 4.68 -0.98 -17.95
N ASP A 14 5.22 -2.12 -18.37
CA ASP A 14 6.09 -2.22 -19.57
C ASP A 14 7.26 -1.21 -19.59
N GLY A 15 7.80 -0.86 -18.41
CA GLY A 15 8.85 0.15 -18.28
C GLY A 15 8.37 1.61 -18.37
N TYR A 16 7.08 1.85 -18.52
CA TYR A 16 6.46 3.16 -18.41
C TYR A 16 5.99 3.40 -16.98
N ARG A 17 6.65 4.35 -16.29
CA ARG A 17 6.23 4.81 -14.96
C ARG A 17 5.08 5.81 -15.11
N GLY A 18 3.92 5.44 -14.60
CA GLY A 18 2.73 6.27 -14.55
C GLY A 18 2.87 7.47 -13.60
N PRO A 19 1.85 8.34 -13.55
CA PRO A 19 1.80 9.39 -12.54
C PRO A 19 1.71 8.77 -11.13
N THR A 20 2.28 9.47 -10.16
CA THR A 20 2.09 9.13 -8.74
C THR A 20 0.71 9.63 -8.30
N GLU A 21 -0.10 8.73 -7.76
CA GLU A 21 -1.43 9.00 -7.23
C GLU A 21 -1.40 8.89 -5.70
N THR A 22 -1.90 9.92 -5.02
CA THR A 22 -2.04 9.89 -3.56
C THR A 22 -3.33 9.19 -3.18
N PHE A 23 -3.22 8.08 -2.46
CA PHE A 23 -4.32 7.30 -1.93
C PHE A 23 -4.46 7.55 -0.44
N THR A 24 -5.69 7.69 0.03
CA THR A 24 -5.98 7.89 1.44
C THR A 24 -7.15 7.02 1.81
N GLU A 25 -6.94 6.12 2.77
CA GLU A 25 -7.94 5.16 3.21
C GLU A 25 -7.88 4.92 4.71
N ASP A 26 -9.06 4.71 5.30
CA ASP A 26 -9.21 4.31 6.69
C ASP A 26 -9.18 2.78 6.77
N VAL A 27 -8.04 2.23 7.19
CA VAL A 27 -7.80 0.79 7.23
C VAL A 27 -8.07 0.26 8.64
N ASP A 28 -8.90 -0.77 8.81
CA ASP A 28 -9.23 -1.27 10.15
C ASP A 28 -8.09 -2.12 10.74
N SER A 29 -7.25 -1.51 11.59
CA SER A 29 -6.10 -2.21 12.16
C SER A 29 -6.54 -3.50 12.87
N PRO A 30 -5.85 -4.62 12.60
CA PRO A 30 -6.17 -5.87 13.25
C PRO A 30 -5.84 -5.67 14.73
N LYS A 31 -6.80 -6.03 15.60
CA LYS A 31 -6.62 -6.01 17.05
C LYS A 31 -5.38 -6.79 17.54
N HIS A 32 -4.79 -7.61 16.68
CA HIS A 32 -3.67 -8.53 16.94
C HIS A 32 -2.48 -8.35 15.98
N ALA A 33 -2.22 -7.16 15.43
CA ALA A 33 -0.88 -6.90 14.90
C ALA A 33 0.13 -6.97 16.06
N ASP A 34 0.75 -8.14 16.24
CA ASP A 34 1.60 -8.50 17.39
C ASP A 34 3.00 -7.84 17.32
N GLY A 35 3.04 -6.55 16.96
CA GLY A 35 4.26 -5.78 16.79
C GLY A 35 4.25 -4.87 15.56
N PRO A 36 5.32 -4.08 15.36
CA PRO A 36 5.47 -3.19 14.21
C PRO A 36 5.55 -3.95 12.88
N GLU A 37 6.17 -5.14 12.86
CA GLU A 37 6.31 -5.96 11.64
C GLU A 37 4.97 -6.50 11.16
N GLY A 38 4.13 -7.02 12.06
CA GLY A 38 2.80 -7.53 11.71
C GLY A 38 1.84 -6.42 11.27
N LEU A 39 2.02 -5.19 11.77
CA LEU A 39 1.24 -4.05 11.32
C LEU A 39 1.65 -3.60 9.92
N ARG A 40 2.96 -3.61 9.63
CA ARG A 40 3.48 -3.28 8.31
C ARG A 40 2.98 -4.27 7.26
N ASP A 41 3.13 -5.57 7.52
CA ASP A 41 2.67 -6.64 6.62
C ASP A 41 1.17 -6.50 6.32
N TRP A 42 0.37 -6.24 7.36
CA TRP A 42 -1.05 -5.99 7.20
C TRP A 42 -1.36 -4.71 6.39
N ILE A 43 -0.65 -3.60 6.62
CA ILE A 43 -0.82 -2.36 5.83
C ILE A 43 -0.51 -2.60 4.36
N VAL A 44 0.56 -3.34 4.07
CA VAL A 44 0.91 -3.74 2.71
C VAL A 44 -0.25 -4.52 2.09
N THR A 45 -0.76 -5.56 2.76
CA THR A 45 -1.90 -6.35 2.25
C THR A 45 -3.15 -5.53 1.99
N VAL A 46 -3.49 -4.59 2.89
CA VAL A 46 -4.69 -3.76 2.68
C VAL A 46 -4.49 -2.77 1.54
N LEU A 47 -3.32 -2.15 1.44
CA LEU A 47 -3.00 -1.29 0.31
C LEU A 47 -3.02 -2.06 -1.00
N GLU A 48 -2.47 -3.27 -1.05
CA GLU A 48 -2.56 -4.14 -2.23
C GLU A 48 -4.01 -4.40 -2.64
N ASP A 49 -4.90 -4.77 -1.70
CA ASP A 49 -6.32 -5.03 -1.97
C ASP A 49 -7.07 -3.77 -2.42
N ALA A 50 -6.82 -2.64 -1.76
CA ALA A 50 -7.41 -1.35 -2.10
C ALA A 50 -6.98 -0.87 -3.49
N ILE A 51 -5.69 -1.01 -3.83
CA ILE A 51 -5.16 -0.66 -5.15
C ILE A 51 -5.72 -1.61 -6.21
N ARG A 52 -5.79 -2.93 -5.96
CA ARG A 52 -6.42 -3.89 -6.88
C ARG A 52 -7.89 -3.56 -7.16
N THR A 53 -8.60 -3.05 -6.15
CA THR A 53 -10.01 -2.68 -6.28
C THR A 53 -10.19 -1.32 -6.97
N GLY A 54 -9.30 -0.36 -6.69
CA GLY A 54 -9.41 1.02 -7.16
C GLY A 54 -8.67 1.32 -8.46
N THR A 55 -7.69 0.51 -8.84
CA THR A 55 -6.79 0.73 -9.99
C THR A 55 -6.82 -0.48 -10.92
N ASP A 56 -6.88 -0.23 -12.22
CA ASP A 56 -6.79 -1.27 -13.24
C ASP A 56 -5.35 -1.78 -13.36
N LEU A 57 -4.98 -2.70 -12.47
CA LEU A 57 -3.70 -3.38 -12.45
C LEU A 57 -3.74 -4.64 -13.31
N GLY A 58 -2.65 -4.90 -14.04
CA GLY A 58 -2.43 -6.09 -14.83
C GLY A 58 -1.25 -6.90 -14.29
N GLU A 59 -1.25 -8.20 -14.59
CA GLU A 59 -0.11 -9.07 -14.29
C GLU A 59 1.19 -8.48 -14.87
N GLY A 60 2.23 -8.42 -14.06
CA GLY A 60 3.53 -7.86 -14.41
C GLY A 60 3.68 -6.36 -14.15
N ASP A 61 2.64 -5.68 -13.66
CA ASP A 61 2.75 -4.29 -13.21
C ASP A 61 3.58 -4.18 -11.93
N TRP A 62 4.39 -3.12 -11.86
CA TRP A 62 5.16 -2.77 -10.67
C TRP A 62 4.47 -1.62 -9.97
N VAL A 63 4.13 -1.79 -8.71
CA VAL A 63 3.42 -0.82 -7.89
C VAL A 63 4.37 -0.36 -6.79
N ASP A 64 4.92 0.84 -6.95
CA ASP A 64 5.71 1.50 -5.91
C ASP A 64 4.77 2.23 -4.96
N ILE A 65 4.85 1.92 -3.67
CA ILE A 65 3.96 2.47 -2.65
C ILE A 65 4.80 3.12 -1.57
N GLU A 66 4.57 4.40 -1.30
CA GLU A 66 5.26 5.17 -0.26
C GLU A 66 4.25 5.69 0.76
N ILE A 67 4.40 5.35 2.03
CA ILE A 67 3.51 5.84 3.08
C ILE A 67 3.90 7.28 3.40
N THR A 68 3.05 8.25 3.05
CA THR A 68 3.31 9.67 3.26
C THR A 68 2.54 10.27 4.45
N GLY A 69 1.54 9.55 4.97
CA GLY A 69 0.82 9.96 6.18
C GLY A 69 0.24 8.79 6.96
N CYS A 70 0.54 8.71 8.25
CA CYS A 70 -0.08 7.75 9.16
C CYS A 70 -0.11 8.33 10.58
N PRO A 71 -1.12 9.15 10.94
CA PRO A 71 -1.18 9.82 12.25
C PRO A 71 -1.19 8.84 13.42
N ASP A 72 -1.81 7.68 13.28
CA ASP A 72 -1.81 6.64 14.33
C ASP A 72 -0.45 5.98 14.50
N ARG A 73 0.39 5.97 13.45
CA ARG A 73 1.72 5.34 13.41
C ARG A 73 2.71 6.17 12.60
N PRO A 74 3.24 7.26 13.17
CA PRO A 74 4.19 8.12 12.47
C PRO A 74 5.49 7.41 12.10
N ASP A 75 5.84 6.32 12.78
CA ASP A 75 7.02 5.50 12.48
C ASP A 75 6.98 4.84 11.09
N LEU A 76 5.80 4.68 10.50
CA LEU A 76 5.62 4.11 9.16
C LEU A 76 5.74 5.16 8.05
N VAL A 77 5.70 6.44 8.40
CA VAL A 77 5.79 7.53 7.41
C VAL A 77 7.20 7.55 6.82
N GLY A 78 7.28 7.53 5.49
CA GLY A 78 8.51 7.41 4.73
C GLY A 78 8.93 5.97 4.42
N GLU A 79 8.16 4.96 4.86
CA GLU A 79 8.35 3.60 4.36
C GLU A 79 7.87 3.50 2.92
N ALA A 80 8.75 2.99 2.06
CA ALA A 80 8.44 2.67 0.68
C ALA A 80 8.65 1.18 0.42
N PHE A 81 7.75 0.59 -0.36
CA PHE A 81 7.84 -0.78 -0.80
C PHE A 81 7.36 -0.91 -2.23
N THR A 82 7.93 -1.87 -2.95
CA THR A 82 7.57 -2.15 -4.33
C THR A 82 6.92 -3.52 -4.37
N TRP A 83 5.69 -3.53 -4.85
CA TRP A 83 4.92 -4.74 -5.08
C TRP A 83 4.88 -5.02 -6.59
N VAL A 84 5.10 -6.27 -6.99
CA VAL A 84 4.92 -6.70 -8.39
C VAL A 84 3.64 -7.51 -8.47
N VAL A 85 2.68 -7.00 -9.25
CA VAL A 85 1.40 -7.64 -9.47
C VAL A 85 1.65 -8.98 -10.15
N SER A 86 1.50 -10.04 -9.37
CA SER A 86 1.58 -11.42 -9.84
C SER A 86 0.21 -12.05 -9.64
N ASP A 87 -0.23 -12.83 -10.63
CA ASP A 87 -1.41 -13.71 -10.54
C ASP A 87 -1.03 -14.92 -9.65
N ASP A 88 -0.77 -14.67 -8.37
CA ASP A 88 -0.59 -15.75 -7.38
C ASP A 88 -1.92 -15.90 -6.62
N ASP A 89 -2.76 -16.77 -7.21
CA ASP A 89 -3.83 -17.66 -6.67
C ASP A 89 -4.76 -17.16 -5.54
#